data_AF-A0A2G9LY99-F1
#
_entry.id   AF-A0A2G9LY99-F1
#
_cell.length_a   1.000
_cell.length_b   1.000
_cell.length_c   1.000
_cell.angle_alpha   90.00
_cell.angle_beta   90.00
_cell.angle_gamma   90.00
#
_symmetry.space_group_name_H-M   'P 1'
#
loop_
_entity.id
_entity.type
_entity.pdbx_description
1 polymer ?
#
loop_
_entity_poly.entity_id
_entity_poly.type
_entity_poly.pdbx_seq_one_letter_code
_entity_poly.pdbx_strand_id
1 'polypeptide(L)'
;MAKKKGLSQVVSTVVLIALTVALVAGTLIIVRNYVTKGLGDASACNDILEEISLNEEYTCFDPTTNSTLISISRNEFALDSLLVSVSYEESGTTFYLKNEAETIENLIVYGTGSSSVSLPLNESGKTYCLSHVYSAPSIIQIAPKRGSKQCNVVDSIQDVPICDPSLKCTPILVD
;
A
#
# COMPACT_ATOMS: atom_id res chain seq x y z
N MET A 1 -78.38 -20.56 -7.37
CA MET A 1 -77.15 -21.36 -7.61
C MET A 1 -76.03 -20.42 -8.00
N ALA A 2 -74.86 -20.55 -7.37
CA ALA A 2 -73.49 -20.28 -7.87
C ALA A 2 -72.56 -19.85 -6.71
N LYS A 3 -71.95 -20.84 -6.05
CA LYS A 3 -70.81 -20.63 -5.13
C LYS A 3 -69.52 -20.83 -5.95
N LYS A 4 -68.83 -19.75 -6.32
CA LYS A 4 -67.43 -19.79 -6.80
C LYS A 4 -66.53 -19.16 -5.73
N LYS A 5 -66.02 -19.97 -4.79
CA LYS A 5 -65.05 -19.53 -3.76
C LYS A 5 -64.02 -20.63 -3.50
N GLY A 6 -63.15 -20.89 -4.48
CA GLY A 6 -62.07 -21.88 -4.37
C GLY A 6 -60.78 -21.53 -5.11
N LEU A 7 -60.80 -20.51 -5.99
CA LEU A 7 -59.63 -20.11 -6.78
C LEU A 7 -58.73 -19.06 -6.11
N SER A 8 -59.18 -18.40 -5.04
CA SER A 8 -58.48 -17.23 -4.45
C SER A 8 -57.24 -17.59 -3.62
N GLN A 9 -57.26 -18.75 -2.95
CA GLN A 9 -56.18 -19.11 -2.02
C GLN A 9 -54.91 -19.54 -2.75
N VAL A 10 -55.05 -20.28 -3.86
CA VAL A 10 -53.92 -20.72 -4.70
C VAL A 10 -53.24 -19.54 -5.39
N VAL A 11 -54.03 -18.60 -5.90
CA VAL A 11 -53.47 -17.39 -6.55
C VAL A 11 -52.72 -16.55 -5.52
N SER A 12 -53.25 -16.42 -4.31
CA SER A 12 -52.60 -15.65 -3.24
C SER A 12 -51.28 -16.29 -2.78
N THR A 13 -51.21 -17.61 -2.63
CA THR A 13 -49.96 -18.29 -2.22
C THR A 13 -48.89 -18.24 -3.31
N VAL A 14 -49.28 -18.38 -4.58
CA VAL A 14 -48.32 -18.28 -5.71
C VAL A 14 -47.72 -16.87 -5.80
N VAL A 15 -48.53 -15.83 -5.61
CA VAL A 15 -48.06 -14.43 -5.60
C VAL A 15 -47.12 -14.17 -4.42
N LEU A 16 -47.43 -14.69 -3.23
CA LEU A 16 -46.57 -14.58 -2.05
C LEU A 16 -45.21 -15.27 -2.26
N ILE A 17 -45.21 -16.48 -2.85
CA ILE A 17 -43.97 -17.21 -3.16
C ILE A 17 -43.14 -16.46 -4.21
N ALA A 18 -43.77 -15.90 -5.25
CA ALA A 18 -43.07 -15.12 -6.26
C ALA A 18 -42.40 -13.87 -5.66
N LEU A 19 -43.08 -13.19 -4.74
CA LEU A 19 -42.57 -12.02 -4.02
C LEU A 19 -41.37 -12.34 -3.12
N THR A 20 -41.40 -13.46 -2.39
CA THR A 20 -40.29 -13.87 -1.53
C THR A 20 -39.06 -14.26 -2.35
N VAL A 21 -39.24 -14.99 -3.46
CA VAL A 21 -38.14 -15.34 -4.37
C VAL A 21 -37.53 -14.09 -5.00
N ALA A 22 -38.35 -13.12 -5.41
CA ALA A 22 -37.87 -11.86 -5.96
C ALA A 22 -37.03 -11.06 -4.94
N LEU A 23 -37.47 -11.01 -3.67
CA LEU A 23 -36.72 -10.36 -2.60
C LEU A 23 -35.37 -11.03 -2.34
N VAL A 24 -35.36 -12.37 -2.24
CA VAL A 24 -34.13 -13.15 -2.02
C VAL A 24 -33.16 -13.00 -3.20
N ALA A 25 -33.66 -13.04 -4.43
CA ALA A 25 -32.83 -12.84 -5.61
C ALA A 25 -32.24 -11.43 -5.66
N GLY A 26 -33.04 -10.40 -5.33
CA GLY A 26 -32.59 -9.01 -5.29
C GLY A 26 -31.46 -8.78 -4.28
N THR A 27 -31.59 -9.30 -3.06
CA THR A 27 -30.53 -9.16 -2.04
C THR A 27 -29.27 -9.92 -2.42
N LEU A 28 -29.39 -11.11 -3.01
CA LEU A 28 -28.23 -11.88 -3.50
C LEU A 28 -27.46 -11.15 -4.60
N ILE A 29 -28.12 -10.43 -5.51
CA ILE A 29 -27.44 -9.65 -6.56
C ILE A 29 -26.60 -8.53 -5.95
N ILE A 30 -27.16 -7.79 -4.98
CA ILE A 30 -26.46 -6.69 -4.31
C ILE A 30 -25.25 -7.24 -3.56
N VAL A 31 -25.43 -8.29 -2.75
CA VAL A 31 -24.34 -8.92 -1.99
C VAL A 31 -23.26 -9.44 -2.92
N ARG A 32 -23.62 -10.14 -4.01
CA ARG A 32 -22.65 -10.63 -5.00
C ARG A 32 -21.83 -9.49 -5.60
N ASN A 33 -22.45 -8.39 -5.99
CA ASN A 33 -21.75 -7.25 -6.57
C ASN A 33 -20.76 -6.59 -5.59
N TYR A 34 -21.08 -6.54 -4.29
CA TYR A 34 -20.16 -6.05 -3.26
C TYR A 34 -19.00 -7.03 -3.05
N VAL A 35 -19.30 -8.32 -2.93
CA VAL A 35 -18.30 -9.37 -2.72
C VAL A 35 -17.35 -9.48 -3.91
N THR A 36 -17.85 -9.45 -5.15
CA THR A 36 -17.00 -9.55 -6.35
C THR A 36 -16.08 -8.35 -6.52
N LYS A 37 -16.51 -7.14 -6.12
CA LYS A 37 -15.64 -5.95 -6.13
C LYS A 37 -14.53 -6.07 -5.08
N GLY A 38 -14.88 -6.47 -3.86
CA GLY A 38 -13.89 -6.69 -2.79
C GLY A 38 -12.89 -7.80 -3.12
N LEU A 39 -13.33 -8.88 -3.78
CA LEU A 39 -12.45 -9.97 -4.22
C LEU A 39 -11.51 -9.56 -5.35
N GLY A 40 -11.95 -8.72 -6.29
CA GLY A 40 -11.10 -8.21 -7.37
C GLY A 40 -10.03 -7.23 -6.87
N ASP A 41 -10.33 -6.47 -5.82
CA ASP A 41 -9.35 -5.58 -5.18
C ASP A 41 -8.36 -6.38 -4.30
N ALA A 42 -8.80 -7.46 -3.66
CA ALA A 42 -7.91 -8.35 -2.88
C ALA A 42 -6.96 -9.16 -3.78
N SER A 43 -7.43 -9.66 -4.93
CA SER A 43 -6.58 -10.48 -5.81
C SER A 43 -5.38 -9.74 -6.38
N ALA A 44 -5.51 -8.42 -6.60
CA ALA A 44 -4.41 -7.60 -7.11
C ALA A 44 -3.28 -7.38 -6.09
N CYS A 45 -3.51 -7.60 -4.80
CA CYS A 45 -2.55 -7.28 -3.73
C CYS A 45 -2.15 -8.48 -2.84
N ASN A 46 -2.85 -9.61 -2.93
CA ASN A 46 -2.61 -10.78 -2.06
C ASN A 46 -1.20 -11.35 -2.20
N ASP A 47 -0.61 -11.29 -3.39
CA ASP A 47 0.68 -11.95 -3.67
C ASP A 47 1.88 -10.97 -3.59
N ILE A 48 1.76 -9.83 -2.90
CA ILE A 48 2.82 -8.80 -2.85
C ILE A 48 3.53 -8.72 -1.49
N LEU A 49 2.98 -9.36 -0.45
CA LEU A 49 3.46 -9.20 0.94
C LEU A 49 4.95 -9.52 1.12
N GLU A 50 5.50 -10.46 0.34
CA GLU A 50 6.90 -10.89 0.45
C GLU A 50 7.77 -10.39 -0.71
N GLU A 51 7.20 -9.64 -1.65
CA GLU A 51 7.89 -9.22 -2.89
C GLU A 51 8.62 -7.87 -2.73
N ILE A 52 8.27 -7.10 -1.70
CA ILE A 52 8.93 -5.84 -1.39
C ILE A 52 8.97 -5.63 0.12
N SER A 53 10.14 -5.28 0.64
CA SER A 53 10.38 -5.16 2.07
C SER A 53 11.30 -3.99 2.42
N LEU A 54 11.22 -3.56 3.67
CA LEU A 54 12.17 -2.66 4.29
C LEU A 54 13.32 -3.47 4.88
N ASN A 55 14.54 -3.03 4.64
CA ASN A 55 15.70 -3.61 5.28
C ASN A 55 15.97 -2.87 6.60
N GLU A 56 15.66 -3.53 7.72
CA GLU A 56 15.80 -2.98 9.07
C GLU A 56 17.24 -2.57 9.43
N GLU A 57 18.25 -3.30 8.93
CA GLU A 57 19.66 -3.01 9.23
C GLU A 57 20.13 -1.67 8.63
N TYR A 58 19.51 -1.27 7.51
CA TYR A 58 19.86 -0.06 6.78
C TYR A 58 18.72 0.97 6.73
N THR A 59 17.68 0.79 7.56
CA THR A 59 16.59 1.74 7.72
C THR A 59 16.64 2.31 9.14
N CYS A 60 17.09 3.55 9.25
CA CYS A 60 17.45 4.14 10.52
C CYS A 60 17.43 5.67 10.46
N PHE A 61 17.43 6.31 11.63
CA PHE A 61 17.53 7.76 11.78
C PHE A 61 18.94 8.17 12.18
N ASP A 62 19.54 9.12 11.46
CA ASP A 62 20.81 9.74 11.81
C ASP A 62 20.55 11.10 12.49
N PRO A 63 20.72 11.20 13.83
CA PRO A 63 20.55 12.45 14.58
C PRO A 63 21.64 13.48 14.28
N THR A 64 22.77 13.08 13.67
CA THR A 64 23.88 13.98 13.36
C THR A 64 23.54 14.85 12.14
N THR A 65 22.95 14.24 11.13
CA THR A 65 22.59 14.90 9.87
C THR A 65 21.11 15.25 9.78
N ASN A 66 20.30 14.88 10.78
CA ASN A 66 18.84 15.04 10.76
C ASN A 66 18.27 14.44 9.46
N SER A 67 18.61 13.19 9.23
CA SER A 67 18.20 12.43 8.05
C SER A 67 17.70 11.04 8.43
N THR A 68 16.79 10.50 7.63
CA THR A 68 16.31 9.12 7.75
C THR A 68 16.78 8.33 6.55
N LEU A 69 17.51 7.24 6.78
CA LEU A 69 17.84 6.25 5.78
C LEU A 69 16.67 5.28 5.66
N ILE A 70 16.22 5.02 4.44
CA ILE A 70 15.13 4.10 4.12
C ILE A 70 15.65 3.13 3.08
N SER A 71 15.87 1.88 3.48
CA SER A 71 16.39 0.84 2.60
C SER A 71 15.27 -0.08 2.17
N ILE A 72 15.03 -0.17 0.86
CA ILE A 72 13.94 -0.96 0.28
C ILE A 72 14.55 -2.05 -0.59
N SER A 73 14.14 -3.29 -0.36
CA SER A 73 14.48 -4.46 -1.17
C SER A 73 13.27 -4.89 -1.99
N ARG A 74 13.50 -5.26 -3.25
CA ARG A 74 12.44 -5.60 -4.21
C ARG A 74 12.80 -6.86 -5.00
N ASN A 75 11.92 -7.85 -4.97
CA ASN A 75 11.98 -9.05 -5.81
C ASN A 75 11.38 -8.79 -7.21
N GLU A 76 11.37 -9.80 -8.08
CA GLU A 76 10.83 -9.72 -9.42
C GLU A 76 9.29 -9.71 -9.44
N PHE A 77 8.71 -8.52 -9.49
CA PHE A 77 7.27 -8.37 -9.74
C PHE A 77 6.91 -7.05 -10.40
N ALA A 78 5.74 -7.02 -11.05
CA ALA A 78 5.19 -5.81 -11.65
C ALA A 78 4.65 -4.86 -10.58
N LEU A 79 5.18 -3.64 -10.54
CA LEU A 79 4.81 -2.57 -9.60
C LEU A 79 4.70 -1.25 -10.36
N ASP A 80 3.60 -0.53 -10.19
CA ASP A 80 3.41 0.79 -10.81
C ASP A 80 4.16 1.86 -10.02
N SER A 81 3.97 1.86 -8.69
CA SER A 81 4.63 2.75 -7.75
C SER A 81 4.64 2.18 -6.33
N LEU A 82 5.50 2.68 -5.46
CA LEU A 82 5.49 2.38 -4.01
C LEU A 82 5.18 3.66 -3.24
N LEU A 83 4.13 3.64 -2.43
CA LEU A 83 3.90 4.68 -1.43
C LEU A 83 4.79 4.38 -0.22
N VAL A 84 5.63 5.34 0.15
CA VAL A 84 6.41 5.31 1.38
C VAL A 84 5.82 6.35 2.33
N SER A 85 5.49 5.93 3.55
CA SER A 85 4.99 6.79 4.62
C SER A 85 6.00 6.81 5.75
N VAL A 86 6.35 8.00 6.21
CA VAL A 86 7.24 8.22 7.36
C VAL A 86 6.47 9.07 8.36
N SER A 87 6.20 8.51 9.53
CA SER A 87 5.44 9.18 10.58
C SER A 87 6.32 9.46 11.79
N TYR A 88 6.06 10.60 12.40
CA TYR A 88 6.67 11.12 13.62
C TYR A 88 5.58 11.26 14.68
N GLU A 89 5.93 11.58 15.92
CA GLU A 89 4.96 11.73 17.02
C GLU A 89 3.81 12.70 16.69
N GLU A 90 4.10 13.82 16.01
CA GLU A 90 3.11 14.87 15.74
C GLU A 90 2.93 15.18 14.24
N SER A 91 3.67 14.52 13.35
CA SER A 91 3.65 14.83 11.92
C SER A 91 3.94 13.61 11.05
N GLY A 92 3.88 13.76 9.74
CA GLY A 92 4.26 12.70 8.81
C GLY A 92 4.50 13.24 7.42
N THR A 93 5.26 12.50 6.63
CA THR A 93 5.44 12.76 5.21
C THR A 93 5.21 11.49 4.42
N THR A 94 4.74 11.65 3.19
CA THR A 94 4.50 10.54 2.28
C THR A 94 5.01 10.91 0.90
N PHE A 95 5.56 9.94 0.19
CA PHE A 95 6.01 10.11 -1.18
C PHE A 95 5.86 8.82 -1.97
N TYR A 96 5.82 8.95 -3.30
CA TYR A 96 5.74 7.81 -4.20
C TYR A 96 7.08 7.60 -4.88
N LEU A 97 7.57 6.36 -4.89
CA LEU A 97 8.65 5.95 -5.78
C LEU A 97 8.04 5.30 -7.02
N LYS A 98 8.52 5.68 -8.21
CA LYS A 98 8.09 5.12 -9.50
C LYS A 98 9.25 4.49 -10.25
N ASN A 99 8.97 3.71 -11.29
CA ASN A 99 10.03 3.11 -12.12
C ASN A 99 10.80 4.19 -12.90
N GLU A 100 10.11 5.25 -13.34
CA GLU A 100 10.74 6.41 -13.96
C GLU A 100 11.42 7.29 -12.90
N ALA A 101 12.63 7.74 -13.20
CA ALA A 101 13.38 8.57 -12.28
C ALA A 101 12.80 9.98 -12.23
N GLU A 102 12.51 10.46 -11.03
CA GLU A 102 11.93 11.79 -10.78
C GLU A 102 12.66 12.48 -9.62
N THR A 103 12.45 13.79 -9.49
CA THR A 103 12.98 14.54 -8.35
C THR A 103 11.90 14.62 -7.28
N ILE A 104 12.21 14.12 -6.08
CA ILE A 104 11.34 14.22 -4.90
C ILE A 104 12.02 15.14 -3.89
N GLU A 105 11.27 16.08 -3.35
CA GLU A 105 11.80 17.04 -2.38
C GLU A 105 12.37 16.32 -1.16
N ASN A 106 13.56 16.76 -0.72
CA ASN A 106 14.27 16.23 0.45
C ASN A 106 14.65 14.74 0.36
N LEU A 107 14.56 14.11 -0.81
CA LEU A 107 14.92 12.71 -1.00
C LEU A 107 16.08 12.58 -1.99
N ILE A 108 17.13 11.87 -1.58
CA ILE A 108 18.27 11.54 -2.43
C ILE A 108 18.60 10.05 -2.35
N VAL A 109 19.31 9.52 -3.34
CA VAL A 109 19.82 8.15 -3.32
C VAL A 109 21.07 8.07 -2.46
N TYR A 110 21.11 7.15 -1.49
CA TYR A 110 22.27 6.91 -0.64
C TYR A 110 23.47 6.45 -1.48
N GLY A 111 24.68 6.87 -1.11
CA GLY A 111 25.93 6.57 -1.81
C GLY A 111 26.19 7.45 -3.03
N THR A 112 25.18 7.79 -3.84
CA THR A 112 25.39 8.67 -5.01
C THR A 112 25.05 10.13 -4.73
N GLY A 113 24.17 10.41 -3.76
CA GLY A 113 23.65 11.74 -3.51
C GLY A 113 22.72 12.28 -4.62
N SER A 114 22.33 11.43 -5.57
CA SER A 114 21.46 11.81 -6.68
C SER A 114 20.07 12.20 -6.19
N SER A 115 19.57 13.37 -6.59
CA SER A 115 18.18 13.79 -6.39
C SER A 115 17.20 13.15 -7.39
N SER A 116 17.73 12.49 -8.43
CA SER A 116 16.94 11.66 -9.34
C SER A 116 16.72 10.30 -8.68
N VAL A 117 15.52 10.11 -8.15
CA VAL A 117 15.09 8.94 -7.39
C VAL A 117 14.10 8.11 -8.19
N SER A 118 14.21 6.80 -8.07
CA SER A 118 13.34 5.82 -8.72
C SER A 118 13.19 4.64 -7.77
N LEU A 119 12.19 3.78 -7.99
CA LEU A 119 12.10 2.46 -7.36
C LEU A 119 13.40 1.66 -7.52
N PRO A 120 13.68 0.73 -6.60
CA PRO A 120 14.63 -0.34 -6.87
C PRO A 120 14.19 -1.11 -8.13
N LEU A 121 15.18 -1.56 -8.89
CA LEU A 121 14.93 -2.50 -9.98
C LEU A 121 14.47 -3.84 -9.41
N ASN A 122 13.88 -4.69 -10.26
CA ASN A 122 13.58 -6.07 -9.89
C ASN A 122 14.87 -6.78 -9.42
N GLU A 123 14.73 -7.63 -8.40
CA GLU A 123 15.84 -8.37 -7.78
C GLU A 123 16.97 -7.44 -7.28
N SER A 124 16.59 -6.30 -6.69
CA SER A 124 17.57 -5.32 -6.17
C SER A 124 17.07 -4.56 -4.95
N GLY A 125 18.01 -3.94 -4.24
CA GLY A 125 17.73 -3.00 -3.17
C GLY A 125 18.23 -1.60 -3.49
N LYS A 126 17.58 -0.58 -2.93
CA LYS A 126 18.07 0.79 -2.96
C LYS A 126 17.78 1.47 -1.63
N THR A 127 18.77 2.21 -1.14
CA THR A 127 18.65 3.04 0.06
C THR A 127 18.47 4.49 -0.33
N TYR A 128 17.53 5.15 0.33
CA TYR A 128 17.19 6.54 0.14
C TYR A 128 17.45 7.32 1.42
N CYS A 129 17.79 8.58 1.26
CA CYS A 129 18.08 9.52 2.32
C CYS A 129 17.01 10.61 2.30
N LEU A 130 16.16 10.60 3.31
CA LEU A 130 15.17 11.63 3.55
C LEU A 130 15.75 12.67 4.51
N SER A 131 16.03 13.86 4.00
CA SER A 131 16.61 14.97 4.76
C SER A 131 15.53 15.86 5.40
N HIS A 132 15.99 16.82 6.21
CA HIS A 132 15.14 17.83 6.87
C HIS A 132 14.11 17.20 7.83
N VAL A 133 14.50 16.14 8.53
CA VAL A 133 13.67 15.50 9.55
C VAL A 133 14.06 16.05 10.93
N TYR A 134 13.07 16.43 11.73
CA TYR A 134 13.31 17.14 13.01
C TYR A 134 13.39 16.22 14.22
N SER A 135 12.97 14.97 14.06
CA SER A 135 12.97 13.94 15.10
C SER A 135 13.08 12.56 14.47
N ALA A 136 13.39 11.56 15.31
CA ALA A 136 13.35 10.17 14.87
C ALA A 136 11.91 9.81 14.45
N PRO A 137 11.71 9.17 13.29
CA PRO A 137 10.41 8.65 12.91
C PRO A 137 9.96 7.56 13.88
N SER A 138 8.68 7.57 14.25
CA SER A 138 8.07 6.51 15.05
C SER A 138 7.73 5.28 14.22
N ILE A 139 7.38 5.48 12.94
CA ILE A 139 7.07 4.38 12.03
C ILE A 139 7.38 4.74 10.57
N ILE A 140 7.92 3.78 9.84
CA ILE A 140 8.06 3.82 8.38
C ILE A 140 7.23 2.68 7.80
N GLN A 141 6.43 2.96 6.77
CA GLN A 141 5.56 1.97 6.13
C GLN A 141 5.70 2.05 4.62
N ILE A 142 5.55 0.90 3.96
CA ILE A 142 5.50 0.82 2.51
C ILE A 142 4.21 0.15 2.03
N ALA A 143 3.60 0.74 1.00
CA ALA A 143 2.35 0.28 0.43
C ALA A 143 2.43 0.32 -1.12
N PRO A 144 2.47 -0.84 -1.79
CA PRO A 144 2.65 -0.90 -3.24
C PRO A 144 1.38 -0.50 -3.99
N LYS A 145 1.54 -0.04 -5.23
CA LYS A 145 0.45 0.22 -6.16
C LYS A 145 0.66 -0.65 -7.41
N ARG A 146 -0.33 -1.47 -7.75
CA ARG A 146 -0.28 -2.39 -8.90
C ARG A 146 -1.61 -2.38 -9.64
N GLY A 147 -1.57 -2.29 -10.97
CA GLY A 147 -2.79 -2.23 -11.78
C GLY A 147 -3.66 -1.02 -11.44
N SER A 148 -3.04 0.13 -11.15
CA SER A 148 -3.69 1.36 -10.68
C SER A 148 -4.39 1.27 -9.32
N LYS A 149 -4.21 0.17 -8.57
CA LYS A 149 -4.79 -0.03 -7.24
C LYS A 149 -3.74 0.12 -6.16
N GLN A 150 -4.00 0.96 -5.17
CA GLN A 150 -3.17 1.09 -3.99
C GLN A 150 -3.45 -0.09 -3.07
N CYS A 151 -2.43 -0.89 -2.81
CA CYS A 151 -2.49 -1.99 -1.84
C CYS A 151 -2.34 -1.45 -0.41
N ASN A 152 -2.70 -2.31 0.55
CA ASN A 152 -2.44 -2.05 1.96
C ASN A 152 -0.93 -2.01 2.25
N VAL A 153 -0.58 -1.57 3.46
CA VAL A 153 0.78 -1.67 3.97
C VAL A 153 1.22 -3.13 3.92
N VAL A 154 2.36 -3.38 3.27
CA VAL A 154 2.94 -4.72 3.14
C VAL A 154 4.09 -4.94 4.12
N ASP A 155 4.77 -3.86 4.50
CA ASP A 155 5.86 -3.90 5.47
C ASP A 155 5.97 -2.58 6.24
N SER A 156 6.49 -2.65 7.47
CA SER A 156 6.66 -1.51 8.34
C SER A 156 7.74 -1.72 9.40
N ILE A 157 8.48 -0.67 9.71
CA ILE A 157 9.42 -0.62 10.83
C ILE A 157 8.86 0.36 11.86
N GLN A 158 8.61 -0.15 13.07
CA GLN A 158 8.23 0.65 14.23
C GLN A 158 9.47 0.99 15.07
N ASP A 159 9.40 2.08 15.83
CA ASP A 159 10.48 2.53 16.71
C ASP A 159 11.83 2.61 15.96
N VAL A 160 11.85 3.38 14.87
CA VAL A 160 12.95 3.42 13.91
C VAL A 160 14.29 3.64 14.63
N PRO A 161 15.26 2.72 14.49
CA PRO A 161 16.48 2.77 15.28
C PRO A 161 17.39 3.92 14.84
N ILE A 162 18.32 4.29 15.72
CA ILE A 162 19.40 5.23 15.40
C ILE A 162 20.43 4.51 14.52
N CYS A 163 20.92 5.20 13.49
CA CYS A 163 21.92 4.65 12.58
C CYS A 163 23.26 4.35 13.25
N ASP A 164 23.94 3.34 12.73
CA ASP A 164 25.37 3.18 12.98
C ASP A 164 26.12 4.46 12.50
N PRO A 165 27.11 4.97 13.24
CA PRO A 165 27.85 6.17 12.87
C PRO A 165 28.52 6.13 11.48
N SER A 166 28.71 4.94 10.90
CA SER A 166 29.23 4.76 9.53
C SER A 166 28.19 5.02 8.43
N LEU A 167 26.90 4.97 8.75
CA LEU A 167 25.80 5.20 7.82
C LEU A 167 25.38 6.67 7.87
N LYS A 168 25.77 7.44 6.84
CA LYS A 168 25.44 8.87 6.74
C LYS A 168 24.85 9.25 5.40
N CYS A 169 23.81 10.08 5.44
CA CYS A 169 23.27 10.74 4.26
C CYS A 169 24.14 11.93 3.86
N THR A 170 25.31 11.64 3.32
CA THR A 170 26.16 12.64 2.66
C THR A 170 26.31 12.26 1.20
N PRO A 171 26.24 13.22 0.25
CA PRO A 171 26.72 12.96 -1.10
C PRO A 171 28.18 12.55 -0.99
N ILE A 172 28.56 11.39 -1.54
CA ILE A 172 29.96 11.05 -1.69
C ILE A 172 30.50 12.09 -2.67
N LEU A 173 31.27 13.06 -2.15
CA LEU A 173 32.12 13.89 -2.97
C LEU A 173 33.14 12.94 -3.59
N VAL A 174 32.88 12.54 -4.83
CA VAL A 174 33.90 11.91 -5.65
C VAL A 174 34.86 13.05 -6.00
N ASP A 175 36.00 13.10 -5.31
CA ASP A 175 37.13 13.96 -5.66
C ASP A 175 37.60 13.69 -7.11
#